data_AF-A0A8T6IQL1-F1
#
_entry.id   AF-A0A8T6IQL1-F1
#
_cell.length_a   1.000
_cell.length_b   1.000
_cell.length_c   1.000
_cell.angle_alpha   90.00
_cell.angle_beta   90.00
_cell.angle_gamma   90.00
#
_symmetry.space_group_name_H-M   'P 1'
#
loop_
_entity.id
_entity.type
_entity.pdbx_description
1 polymer ?
#
loop_
_entity_poly.entity_id
_entity_poly.type
_entity_poly.pdbx_seq_one_letter_code
_entity_poly.pdbx_strand_id
1 'polypeptide(L)'
;CNCKGLFTGKIVDVERRTVQGFARGKLVISGFEKFEHQLEIEFQNENLIARSNGNALCAVPDLITLVTLEDCEPIGTESLRYGLRVAVLAMPAPKELKTPEALAVVGPRAFGYDLDFAPLPGDLL
;
A
#
# COMPACT_ATOMS: atom_id res chain seq x y z
N CYS A 1 15.98 11.09 -0.47
CA CYS A 1 14.67 10.61 -0.95
C CYS A 1 13.98 9.95 0.23
N ASN A 2 12.81 10.45 0.68
CA ASN A 2 12.10 9.90 1.84
C ASN A 2 11.26 8.66 1.49
N CYS A 3 11.51 8.04 0.34
CA CYS A 3 10.83 6.85 -0.15
C CYS A 3 11.57 5.58 0.31
N LYS A 4 10.82 4.62 0.87
CA LYS A 4 11.29 3.31 1.31
C LYS A 4 10.75 2.23 0.37
N GLY A 5 11.63 1.44 -0.23
CA GLY A 5 11.23 0.23 -0.96
C GLY A 5 10.77 -0.86 0.00
N LEU A 6 9.52 -1.29 -0.11
CA LEU A 6 8.94 -2.34 0.74
C LEU A 6 9.11 -3.73 0.13
N PHE A 7 8.90 -3.85 -1.19
CA PHE A 7 8.75 -5.15 -1.83
C PHE A 7 9.03 -5.07 -3.33
N THR A 8 9.50 -6.16 -3.93
CA THR A 8 9.56 -6.34 -5.39
C THR A 8 9.01 -7.71 -5.75
N GLY A 9 8.24 -7.80 -6.82
CA GLY A 9 7.59 -9.05 -7.16
C GLY A 9 6.68 -9.00 -8.38
N LYS A 10 5.95 -10.09 -8.60
CA LYS A 10 4.92 -10.22 -9.64
C LYS A 10 3.54 -10.25 -9.02
N ILE A 11 2.61 -9.47 -9.54
CA ILE A 11 1.19 -9.58 -9.17
C ILE A 11 0.67 -10.95 -9.60
N VAL A 12 0.24 -11.75 -8.65
CA VAL A 12 -0.27 -13.12 -8.86
C VAL A 12 -1.78 -13.24 -8.61
N ASP A 13 -2.40 -12.25 -8.00
CA ASP A 13 -3.85 -12.17 -7.86
C ASP A 13 -4.33 -10.73 -7.70
N VAL A 14 -5.53 -10.43 -8.21
CA VAL A 14 -6.20 -9.14 -8.07
C VAL A 14 -7.70 -9.37 -7.98
N GLU A 15 -8.27 -9.11 -6.82
CA GLU A 15 -9.71 -9.05 -6.60
C GLU A 15 -10.18 -7.58 -6.54
N ARG A 16 -11.22 -7.25 -7.31
CA ARG A 16 -11.85 -5.93 -7.29
C ARG A 16 -13.37 -6.03 -7.27
N ARG A 17 -13.98 -5.20 -6.43
CA ARG A 17 -15.44 -5.07 -6.32
C ARG A 17 -15.79 -3.61 -6.10
N THR A 18 -16.85 -3.14 -6.74
CA THR A 18 -17.42 -1.83 -6.43
C THR A 18 -18.36 -1.98 -5.25
N VAL A 19 -18.05 -1.33 -4.14
CA VAL A 19 -18.84 -1.37 -2.90
C VAL A 19 -19.14 0.06 -2.49
N GLN A 20 -20.43 0.41 -2.40
CA GLN A 20 -20.90 1.76 -2.02
C GLN A 20 -20.25 2.88 -2.86
N GLY A 21 -19.98 2.62 -4.14
CA GLY A 21 -19.36 3.58 -5.07
C GLY A 21 -17.83 3.63 -5.01
N PHE A 22 -17.18 2.87 -4.13
CA PHE A 22 -15.72 2.79 -4.03
C PHE A 22 -15.17 1.53 -4.69
N ALA A 23 -14.03 1.65 -5.38
CA ALA A 23 -13.29 0.51 -5.88
C ALA A 23 -12.52 -0.13 -4.72
N ARG A 24 -13.06 -1.21 -4.15
CA ARG A 24 -12.43 -1.97 -3.07
C ARG A 24 -11.81 -3.25 -3.63
N GLY A 25 -10.66 -3.61 -3.10
CA GLY A 25 -10.01 -4.82 -3.57
C GLY A 25 -8.79 -5.22 -2.76
N LYS A 26 -8.26 -6.38 -3.15
CA LYS A 26 -7.04 -6.96 -2.63
C LYS A 26 -6.18 -7.39 -3.80
N LEU A 27 -4.89 -7.13 -3.73
CA LEU A 27 -3.90 -7.67 -4.65
C LEU A 27 -2.90 -8.53 -3.87
N VAL A 28 -2.37 -9.55 -4.53
CA VAL A 28 -1.33 -10.42 -4.01
C VAL A 28 -0.11 -10.36 -4.92
N ILE A 29 1.05 -10.12 -4.34
CA ILE A 29 2.34 -10.06 -5.04
C ILE A 29 3.22 -11.20 -4.53
N SER A 30 3.68 -12.05 -5.45
CA SER A 30 4.73 -13.03 -5.17
C SER A 30 6.08 -12.35 -5.27
N GLY A 31 6.90 -12.45 -4.22
CA GLY A 31 8.20 -11.78 -4.16
C GLY A 31 9.22 -12.29 -5.16
N PHE A 32 10.21 -11.43 -5.46
CA PHE A 32 11.43 -11.77 -6.19
C PHE A 32 12.64 -11.82 -5.25
N GLU A 33 13.63 -12.62 -5.64
CA GLU A 33 14.96 -12.69 -4.99
C GLU A 33 14.85 -12.85 -3.46
N LYS A 34 15.20 -11.80 -2.71
CA LYS A 34 15.21 -11.76 -1.25
C LYS A 34 13.82 -11.85 -0.60
N PHE A 35 12.75 -11.76 -1.37
CA PHE A 35 11.38 -11.85 -0.89
C PHE A 35 10.82 -13.25 -1.17
N GLU A 36 11.02 -14.18 -0.23
CA GLU A 36 10.53 -15.57 -0.34
C GLU A 36 9.03 -15.74 0.02
N HIS A 37 8.37 -14.63 0.38
CA HIS A 37 6.97 -14.61 0.83
C HIS A 37 6.10 -13.78 -0.11
N GLN A 38 4.82 -13.66 0.22
CA GLN A 38 3.88 -12.82 -0.50
C GLN A 38 3.64 -11.49 0.22
N LEU A 39 3.37 -10.45 -0.57
CA LEU A 39 2.81 -9.21 -0.09
C LEU A 39 1.34 -9.11 -0.50
N GLU A 40 0.49 -8.80 0.45
CA GLU A 40 -0.91 -8.48 0.22
C GLU A 40 -1.12 -6.98 0.36
N ILE A 41 -1.83 -6.35 -0.58
CA ILE A 41 -2.26 -4.96 -0.44
C ILE A 41 -3.77 -4.88 -0.58
N GLU A 42 -4.41 -4.26 0.40
CA GLU A 42 -5.82 -3.90 0.33
C GLU A 42 -5.97 -2.44 -0.06
N PHE A 43 -6.96 -2.14 -0.91
CA PHE A 43 -7.17 -0.79 -1.43
C PHE A 43 -8.65 -0.40 -1.45
N GLN A 44 -8.90 0.90 -1.33
CA GLN A 44 -10.19 1.55 -1.56
C GLN A 44 -9.95 2.86 -2.32
N ASN A 45 -10.01 2.83 -3.66
CA ASN A 45 -9.50 3.86 -4.58
C ASN A 45 -7.97 4.10 -4.47
N GLU A 46 -7.42 4.07 -3.26
CA GLU A 46 -6.00 4.15 -2.93
C GLU A 46 -5.54 2.92 -2.14
N ASN A 47 -4.24 2.61 -2.18
CA ASN A 47 -3.65 1.53 -1.39
C ASN A 47 -3.68 1.88 0.09
N LEU A 48 -4.39 1.07 0.89
CA LEU A 48 -4.65 1.37 2.30
C LEU A 48 -3.64 0.72 3.24
N ILE A 49 -3.28 -0.53 2.96
CA ILE A 49 -2.41 -1.31 3.84
C ILE A 49 -1.66 -2.37 3.04
N ALA A 50 -0.36 -2.51 3.33
CA ALA A 50 0.49 -3.56 2.81
C ALA A 50 0.88 -4.52 3.94
N ARG A 51 0.57 -5.81 3.79
CA ARG A 51 0.91 -6.86 4.77
C ARG A 51 1.77 -7.95 4.16
N SER A 52 2.70 -8.45 4.95
CA SER A 52 3.51 -9.63 4.64
C SER A 52 3.59 -10.52 5.88
N ASN A 53 3.34 -11.83 5.72
CA ASN A 53 3.37 -12.82 6.80
C ASN A 53 2.56 -12.39 8.03
N GLY A 54 1.38 -11.79 7.81
CA GLY A 54 0.49 -11.28 8.85
C GLY A 54 0.88 -9.93 9.46
N ASN A 55 2.07 -9.39 9.15
CA ASN A 55 2.55 -8.12 9.68
C ASN A 55 2.28 -6.96 8.70
N ALA A 56 1.76 -5.84 9.22
CA ALA A 56 1.64 -4.61 8.43
C ALA A 56 3.02 -3.97 8.22
N LEU A 57 3.41 -3.79 6.96
CA LEU A 57 4.67 -3.12 6.59
C LEU A 57 4.50 -1.61 6.44
N CYS A 58 3.31 -1.19 6.00
CA CYS A 58 2.90 0.21 5.85
C CYS A 58 1.37 0.26 5.79
N ALA A 59 0.80 1.36 6.26
CA ALA A 59 -0.61 1.65 6.15
C ALA A 59 -0.84 3.17 6.07
N VAL A 60 -2.01 3.56 5.59
CA VAL A 60 -2.45 4.96 5.58
C VAL A 60 -2.32 5.61 6.97
N PRO A 61 -2.00 6.92 7.05
CA PRO A 61 -1.87 7.86 5.93
C PRO A 61 -0.54 7.80 5.16
N ASP A 62 0.42 6.98 5.56
CA ASP A 62 1.66 6.84 4.78
C ASP A 62 1.33 6.24 3.40
N LEU A 63 1.87 6.86 2.35
CA LEU A 63 1.50 6.55 0.98
C LEU A 63 2.13 5.23 0.54
N ILE A 64 1.33 4.33 -0.01
CA ILE A 64 1.77 3.08 -0.66
C ILE A 64 1.56 3.23 -2.16
N THR A 65 2.64 3.11 -2.94
CA THR A 65 2.61 3.24 -4.39
C THR A 65 3.25 2.04 -5.04
N LEU A 66 2.66 1.56 -6.13
CA LEU A 66 3.23 0.53 -6.98
C LEU A 66 3.77 1.20 -8.24
N VAL A 67 4.98 0.80 -8.64
CA VAL A 67 5.59 1.20 -9.90
C VAL A 67 5.97 -0.03 -10.71
N THR A 68 5.95 0.07 -12.03
CA THR A 68 6.50 -0.96 -12.93
C THR A 68 8.01 -1.14 -12.68
N LEU A 69 8.53 -2.35 -12.81
CA LEU A 69 9.97 -2.58 -12.68
C LEU A 69 10.76 -2.20 -13.93
N GLU A 70 10.08 -2.10 -15.06
CA GLU A 70 10.70 -1.82 -16.36
C GLU A 70 11.11 -0.35 -16.50
N ASP A 71 10.24 0.58 -16.11
CA ASP A 71 10.40 2.02 -16.34
C ASP A 71 10.03 2.90 -15.12
N CYS A 72 9.66 2.30 -13.98
CA CYS A 72 9.32 3.01 -12.73
C CYS A 72 8.08 3.92 -12.85
N GLU A 73 7.18 3.65 -13.79
CA GLU A 73 5.92 4.36 -13.94
C GLU A 73 4.92 3.95 -12.86
N PRO A 74 4.22 4.90 -12.20
CA PRO A 74 3.24 4.60 -11.17
C PRO A 74 2.01 3.89 -11.76
N ILE A 75 1.45 2.96 -11.00
CA ILE A 75 0.29 2.17 -11.40
C ILE A 75 -0.89 2.52 -10.51
N GLY A 76 -1.92 3.11 -11.11
CA GLY A 76 -3.19 3.38 -10.43
C GLY A 76 -3.92 2.10 -10.02
N THR A 77 -4.74 2.20 -8.97
CA THR A 77 -5.48 1.04 -8.42
C THR A 77 -6.50 0.47 -9.40
N GLU A 78 -6.88 1.19 -10.44
CA GLU A 78 -7.71 0.74 -11.57
C GLU A 78 -6.92 -0.07 -12.62
N SER A 79 -5.60 0.16 -12.71
CA SER A 79 -4.72 -0.39 -13.75
C SER A 79 -3.97 -1.67 -13.33
N LEU A 80 -3.96 -2.01 -12.03
CA LEU A 80 -3.37 -3.26 -11.53
C LEU A 80 -4.00 -4.49 -12.19
N ARG A 81 -3.18 -5.47 -12.54
CA ARG A 81 -3.61 -6.71 -13.18
C ARG A 81 -2.57 -7.80 -12.97
N TYR A 82 -3.01 -9.04 -13.08
CA TYR A 82 -2.14 -10.21 -13.01
C TYR A 82 -0.95 -10.10 -13.97
N GLY A 83 0.21 -10.58 -13.52
CA GLY A 83 1.43 -10.70 -14.33
C GLY A 83 2.33 -9.47 -14.34
N LEU A 84 1.85 -8.32 -13.87
CA LEU A 84 2.69 -7.11 -13.74
C LEU A 84 3.85 -7.35 -12.77
N ARG A 85 5.04 -6.89 -13.16
CA ARG A 85 6.25 -6.90 -12.34
C ARG A 85 6.38 -5.52 -11.70
N VAL A 86 6.39 -5.48 -10.39
CA VAL A 86 6.23 -4.22 -9.64
C VAL A 86 7.25 -4.08 -8.51
N ALA A 87 7.62 -2.83 -8.24
CA ALA A 87 8.17 -2.41 -6.97
C ALA A 87 7.07 -1.73 -6.15
N VAL A 88 7.02 -2.05 -4.86
CA VAL A 88 6.14 -1.42 -3.88
C VAL A 88 6.96 -0.46 -3.05
N LEU A 89 6.57 0.79 -3.10
CA LEU A 89 7.21 1.92 -2.46
C LEU A 89 6.31 2.48 -1.36
N ALA A 90 6.93 2.97 -0.29
CA ALA A 90 6.21 3.68 0.75
C ALA A 90 6.87 5.02 1.08
N MET A 91 6.05 6.04 1.34
CA MET A 91 6.50 7.39 1.66
C MET A 91 5.79 7.89 2.92
N PRO A 92 6.48 8.58 3.83
CA PRO A 92 5.85 9.14 5.01
C PRO A 92 4.78 10.13 4.59
N ALA A 93 3.67 10.18 5.32
CA ALA A 93 2.67 11.23 5.19
C ALA A 93 3.20 12.57 5.74
N PRO A 94 2.61 13.69 5.32
CA PRO A 94 2.73 14.97 6.02
C PRO A 94 2.46 14.82 7.53
N LYS A 95 3.24 15.49 8.38
CA LYS A 95 3.02 15.46 9.84
C LYS A 95 1.60 15.87 10.27
N GLU A 96 0.94 16.73 9.49
CA GLU A 96 -0.43 17.19 9.71
C GLU A 96 -1.45 16.05 9.60
N LEU A 97 -1.14 15.00 8.83
CA LEU A 97 -1.98 13.80 8.73
C LEU A 97 -1.70 12.78 9.84
N LYS A 98 -0.66 12.99 10.64
CA LYS A 98 -0.21 12.07 11.71
C LYS A 98 -0.71 12.48 13.11
N THR A 99 -1.50 13.56 13.22
CA THR A 99 -2.10 13.94 14.52
C THR A 99 -3.22 12.97 14.91
N PRO A 100 -3.55 12.82 16.20
CA PRO A 100 -4.66 11.94 16.63
C PRO A 100 -5.98 12.25 15.94
N GLU A 101 -6.29 13.53 15.74
CA GLU A 101 -7.53 13.99 15.09
C GLU A 101 -7.55 13.62 13.61
N ALA A 102 -6.42 13.80 12.92
CA ALA A 102 -6.31 13.39 11.52
C ALA A 102 -6.39 11.86 11.39
N LEU A 103 -5.69 11.10 12.23
CA LEU A 103 -5.70 9.64 12.22
C LEU A 103 -7.09 9.04 12.50
N ALA A 104 -7.96 9.75 13.22
CA ALA A 104 -9.35 9.35 13.39
C ALA A 104 -10.15 9.34 12.06
N VAL A 105 -9.65 10.01 11.02
CA VAL A 105 -10.28 10.14 9.70
C VAL A 105 -9.50 9.42 8.61
N VAL A 106 -8.16 9.53 8.61
CA VAL A 106 -7.29 9.01 7.55
C VAL A 106 -6.43 7.82 7.98
N GLY A 107 -6.46 7.46 9.27
CA GLY A 107 -5.67 6.36 9.81
C GLY A 107 -6.32 4.98 9.58
N PRO A 108 -5.61 3.88 9.88
CA PRO A 108 -6.07 2.53 9.56
C PRO A 108 -7.41 2.17 10.22
N ARG A 109 -7.63 2.62 11.46
CA ARG A 109 -8.88 2.40 12.20
C ARG A 109 -10.09 3.06 11.53
N ALA A 110 -9.91 4.22 10.89
CA ALA A 110 -10.98 4.89 10.15
C ALA A 110 -11.44 4.08 8.92
N PHE A 111 -10.56 3.25 8.37
CA PHE A 111 -10.86 2.32 7.28
C PHE A 111 -11.29 0.93 7.78
N GLY A 112 -11.47 0.73 9.09
CA GLY A 112 -11.96 -0.51 9.68
C GLY A 112 -10.88 -1.55 9.99
N TYR A 113 -9.60 -1.20 9.94
CA TYR A 113 -8.52 -2.09 10.37
C TYR A 113 -8.28 -1.95 11.87
N ASP A 114 -8.25 -3.07 12.59
CA ASP A 114 -7.77 -3.10 13.98
C ASP A 114 -6.23 -3.05 14.01
N LEU A 115 -5.69 -1.85 13.72
CA LEU A 115 -4.27 -1.59 13.62
C LEU A 115 -3.96 -0.17 14.12
N ASP A 116 -2.97 -0.05 15.00
CA ASP A 116 -2.40 1.25 15.37
C ASP A 116 -1.47 1.75 14.26
N PHE A 117 -1.58 3.04 13.92
CA PHE A 117 -0.72 3.65 12.91
C PHE A 117 0.74 3.71 13.42
N ALA A 118 1.63 3.06 12.69
CA ALA A 118 3.07 3.10 12.91
C ALA A 118 3.73 3.97 11.83
N PRO A 119 4.12 5.22 12.14
CA PRO A 119 4.60 6.16 11.13
C PRO A 119 5.95 5.74 10.55
N LEU A 120 6.11 5.90 9.25
CA LEU A 120 7.41 5.92 8.60
C LEU A 120 8.22 7.13 9.07
N PRO A 121 9.54 6.96 9.21
CA PRO A 121 10.42 8.07 9.52
C PRO A 121 10.40 9.11 8.40
N GLY A 122 10.38 10.39 8.77
CA GLY A 122 10.39 11.52 7.86
C GLY A 122 9.03 12.21 7.69
N ASP A 123 9.05 13.25 6.87
CA ASP A 123 7.93 14.09 6.50
C ASP A 123 7.95 14.26 4.97
N LEU A 124 6.78 14.29 4.32
CA LEU A 124 6.69 14.51 2.87
C LEU A 124 6.85 15.98 2.49
N LEU A 125 6.82 16.88 3.48
CA LEU A 125 6.89 18.33 3.36
C LEU A 125 8.08 18.92 4.12
#